data_AF-A0A2P4PKS1-F1
#
_entry.id   AF-A0A2P4PKS1-F1
#
_cell.length_a   1.000
_cell.length_b   1.000
_cell.length_c   1.000
_cell.angle_alpha   90.00
_cell.angle_beta   90.00
_cell.angle_gamma   90.00
#
_symmetry.space_group_name_H-M   'P 1'
#
loop_
_entity.id
_entity.type
_entity.pdbx_description
1 polymer ?
#
loop_
_entity_poly.entity_id
_entity_poly.type
_entity_poly.pdbx_seq_one_letter_code
_entity_poly.pdbx_strand_id
1 'polypeptide(L)'
;MGLCGEVGNIDKTKIYGVMPYVAPEVLRGKPYTQAADIYSFGMIMYFVATGRQPFGDRAHDHCLALDICKGIRPEFNESEAPRCYISLMKKCWDLDKNDRPNIFEVDELITSFYKSYGGNLFSIENKEIEMQFKEAEEYRKANLTSIENYQINTHPQAIYTSRLLNPFTEDLPKYDDDYNSQCLDQ
;
A
#
# COMPACT_ATOMS: atom_id res chain seq x y z
N MET A 1 -0.12 4.46 -11.43
CA MET A 1 -1.03 3.29 -11.53
C MET A 1 -2.46 3.81 -11.69
N GLY A 2 -3.17 3.46 -12.77
CA GLY A 2 -4.63 3.41 -12.82
C GLY A 2 -5.48 4.69 -12.73
N LEU A 3 -4.96 5.85 -12.32
CA LEU A 3 -5.76 7.08 -12.13
C LEU A 3 -6.14 7.79 -13.45
N CYS A 4 -5.85 7.18 -14.59
CA CYS A 4 -6.18 7.77 -15.89
C CYS A 4 -7.71 7.71 -16.08
N GLY A 5 -8.36 8.86 -15.93
CA GLY A 5 -9.74 9.05 -16.36
C GLY A 5 -9.84 9.09 -17.89
N GLU A 6 -11.06 9.18 -18.41
CA GLU A 6 -11.27 9.37 -19.85
C GLU A 6 -10.58 10.64 -20.35
N VAL A 7 -9.95 10.55 -21.53
CA VAL A 7 -9.30 11.70 -22.19
C VAL A 7 -10.35 12.80 -22.41
N GLY A 8 -10.11 13.98 -21.83
CA GLY A 8 -11.02 15.13 -21.93
C GLY A 8 -12.00 15.30 -20.75
N ASN A 9 -11.97 14.41 -19.77
CA ASN A 9 -12.76 14.56 -18.56
C ASN A 9 -12.10 15.54 -17.58
N ILE A 10 -12.64 16.76 -17.50
CA ILE A 10 -12.16 17.85 -16.64
C ILE A 10 -12.83 17.79 -15.25
N ASP A 11 -13.76 16.86 -15.06
CA ASP A 11 -14.55 16.75 -13.84
C ASP A 11 -13.72 16.20 -12.68
N LYS A 12 -13.28 17.11 -11.80
CA LYS A 12 -12.50 16.78 -10.59
C LYS A 12 -13.31 16.01 -9.54
N THR A 13 -14.62 15.84 -9.74
CA THR A 13 -15.45 15.07 -8.79
C THR A 13 -15.40 13.57 -9.04
N LYS A 14 -14.95 13.14 -10.21
CA LYS A 14 -14.87 11.72 -10.56
C LYS A 14 -13.56 11.10 -10.10
N ILE A 15 -13.68 10.03 -9.35
CA ILE A 15 -12.55 9.23 -8.87
C ILE A 15 -12.42 8.04 -9.80
N TYR A 16 -11.31 7.97 -10.54
CA TYR A 16 -10.94 6.82 -11.35
C TYR A 16 -9.72 6.14 -10.74
N GLY A 17 -9.68 4.82 -10.77
CA GLY A 17 -8.53 4.09 -10.27
C GLY A 17 -8.76 2.60 -10.11
N VAL A 18 -7.70 1.95 -9.62
CA VAL A 18 -7.76 0.57 -9.15
C VAL A 18 -7.87 0.64 -7.63
N MET A 19 -9.06 0.39 -7.09
CA MET A 19 -9.44 0.69 -5.69
C MET A 19 -8.37 0.32 -4.65
N PRO A 20 -7.77 -0.89 -4.65
CA PRO A 20 -6.71 -1.24 -3.69
C PRO A 20 -5.50 -0.30 -3.64
N TYR A 21 -5.18 0.37 -4.75
CA TYR A 21 -4.04 1.29 -4.88
C TYR A 21 -4.44 2.75 -4.66
N VAL A 22 -5.73 3.08 -4.55
CA VAL A 22 -6.18 4.46 -4.35
C VAL A 22 -6.09 4.82 -2.87
N ALA A 23 -5.42 5.93 -2.57
CA ALA A 23 -5.21 6.41 -1.22
C ALA A 23 -6.54 6.77 -0.52
N PRO A 24 -6.64 6.59 0.81
CA PRO A 24 -7.89 6.78 1.56
C PRO A 24 -8.45 8.20 1.43
N GLU A 25 -7.60 9.22 1.38
CA GLU A 25 -8.03 10.61 1.17
C GLU A 25 -8.62 10.83 -0.22
N VAL A 26 -8.10 10.15 -1.24
CA VAL A 26 -8.60 10.23 -2.62
C VAL A 26 -9.94 9.50 -2.75
N LEU A 27 -10.10 8.34 -2.09
CA LEU A 27 -11.38 7.65 -1.99
C LEU A 27 -12.45 8.52 -1.32
N ARG A 28 -12.07 9.35 -0.34
CA ARG A 28 -12.97 10.36 0.28
C ARG A 28 -13.24 11.59 -0.60
N GLY A 29 -12.74 11.62 -1.83
CA GLY A 29 -12.91 12.75 -2.75
C GLY A 29 -12.06 13.97 -2.40
N LYS A 30 -11.03 13.83 -1.55
CA LYS A 30 -10.06 14.91 -1.33
C LYS A 30 -9.14 15.02 -2.56
N PRO A 31 -8.53 16.20 -2.79
CA PRO A 31 -7.61 16.39 -3.90
C PRO A 31 -6.45 15.40 -3.89
N TYR A 32 -6.05 14.95 -5.07
CA TYR A 32 -4.87 14.13 -5.26
C TYR A 32 -3.60 14.87 -4.84
N THR A 33 -2.66 14.16 -4.21
CA THR A 33 -1.36 14.71 -3.78
C THR A 33 -0.24 13.72 -4.02
N GLN A 34 1.01 14.16 -3.95
CA GLN A 34 2.17 13.26 -4.03
C GLN A 34 2.13 12.16 -2.95
N ALA A 35 1.57 12.43 -1.77
CA ALA A 35 1.40 11.42 -0.73
C ALA A 35 0.45 10.28 -1.15
N ALA A 36 -0.45 10.51 -2.11
CA ALA A 36 -1.30 9.46 -2.68
C ALA A 36 -0.52 8.57 -3.66
N ASP A 37 0.47 9.12 -4.38
CA ASP A 37 1.44 8.32 -5.14
C ASP A 37 2.25 7.41 -4.21
N ILE A 38 2.69 7.93 -3.05
CA ILE A 38 3.42 7.17 -2.04
C ILE A 38 2.58 6.03 -1.45
N TYR A 39 1.30 6.27 -1.18
CA TYR A 39 0.37 5.20 -0.78
C TYR A 39 0.28 4.10 -1.85
N SER A 40 0.11 4.50 -3.12
CA SER A 40 0.07 3.56 -4.24
C SER A 40 1.36 2.76 -4.33
N PHE A 41 2.50 3.41 -4.08
CA PHE A 41 3.81 2.76 -4.03
C PHE A 41 3.91 1.75 -2.88
N GLY A 42 3.38 2.05 -1.69
CA GLY A 42 3.28 1.09 -0.59
C GLY A 42 2.52 -0.19 -0.97
N MET A 43 1.43 -0.06 -1.73
CA MET A 43 0.68 -1.22 -2.26
C MET A 43 1.45 -2.00 -3.32
N ILE A 44 2.28 -1.33 -4.12
CA ILE A 44 3.22 -2.00 -5.04
C ILE A 44 4.30 -2.74 -4.26
N MET A 45 4.84 -2.14 -3.19
CA MET A 45 5.82 -2.80 -2.32
C MET A 45 5.26 -4.09 -1.71
N TYR A 46 3.99 -4.08 -1.28
CA TYR A 46 3.29 -5.28 -0.83
C TYR A 46 3.21 -6.36 -1.92
N PHE A 47 2.83 -5.97 -3.14
CA PHE A 47 2.78 -6.90 -4.27
C PHE A 47 4.16 -7.49 -4.57
N VAL A 48 5.23 -6.68 -4.53
CA VAL A 48 6.61 -7.16 -4.76
C VAL A 48 7.07 -8.11 -3.65
N ALA A 49 6.75 -7.79 -2.39
CA ALA A 49 7.16 -8.61 -1.24
C ALA A 49 6.47 -9.98 -1.22
N THR A 50 5.20 -10.03 -1.62
CA THR A 50 4.35 -11.20 -1.41
C THR A 50 3.97 -11.95 -2.69
N GLY A 51 4.11 -11.31 -3.85
CA GLY A 51 3.52 -11.76 -5.11
C GLY A 51 1.98 -11.71 -5.16
N ARG A 52 1.33 -11.20 -4.10
CA ARG A 52 -0.13 -11.17 -3.96
C ARG A 52 -0.69 -9.80 -4.34
N GLN A 53 -1.83 -9.82 -5.02
CA GLN A 53 -2.57 -8.59 -5.26
C GLN A 53 -3.13 -8.03 -3.94
N PRO A 54 -3.03 -6.72 -3.66
CA PRO A 54 -3.61 -6.12 -2.47
C PRO A 54 -5.14 -6.35 -2.47
N PHE A 55 -5.67 -6.86 -1.35
CA PHE A 55 -7.08 -7.19 -1.16
C PHE A 55 -7.68 -8.17 -2.19
N GLY A 56 -6.86 -9.06 -2.75
CA GLY A 56 -7.31 -10.01 -3.78
C GLY A 56 -8.24 -11.10 -3.29
N ASP A 57 -8.40 -11.25 -1.98
CA ASP A 57 -9.23 -12.24 -1.30
C ASP A 57 -10.71 -11.84 -1.20
N ARG A 58 -11.08 -10.60 -1.59
CA ARG A 58 -12.44 -10.08 -1.41
C ARG A 58 -12.93 -9.20 -2.56
N ALA A 59 -14.22 -8.86 -2.53
CA ALA A 59 -14.83 -7.97 -3.51
C ALA A 59 -14.26 -6.54 -3.39
N HIS A 60 -14.06 -5.89 -4.54
CA HIS A 60 -13.72 -4.47 -4.58
C HIS A 60 -15.01 -3.64 -4.62
N ASP A 61 -15.64 -3.46 -3.47
CA ASP A 61 -16.93 -2.80 -3.29
C ASP A 61 -16.86 -1.64 -2.28
N HIS A 62 -18.02 -1.13 -1.86
CA HIS A 62 -18.11 -0.09 -0.85
C HIS A 62 -17.49 -0.51 0.49
N CYS A 63 -17.64 -1.78 0.89
CA CYS A 63 -17.06 -2.28 2.14
C CYS A 63 -15.54 -2.24 2.09
N LEU A 64 -14.93 -2.62 0.96
CA LEU A 64 -13.47 -2.48 0.80
C LEU A 64 -13.04 -1.02 0.85
N ALA A 65 -13.74 -0.12 0.15
CA ALA A 65 -13.40 1.31 0.17
C ALA A 65 -13.47 1.89 1.59
N LEU A 66 -14.49 1.51 2.37
CA LEU A 66 -14.65 1.89 3.76
C LEU A 66 -13.52 1.35 4.65
N ASP A 67 -13.15 0.09 4.47
CA ASP A 67 -12.07 -0.55 5.23
C ASP A 67 -10.71 0.11 4.97
N ILE A 68 -10.40 0.43 3.71
CA ILE A 68 -9.19 1.20 3.34
C ILE A 68 -9.16 2.54 4.09
N CYS A 69 -10.28 3.27 4.08
CA CYS A 69 -10.45 4.54 4.78
C CYS A 69 -10.39 4.41 6.31
N LYS A 70 -10.65 3.23 6.88
CA LYS A 70 -10.49 2.93 8.31
C LYS A 70 -9.08 2.48 8.70
N GLY A 71 -8.15 2.41 7.75
CA GLY A 71 -6.79 1.98 8.03
C GLY A 71 -6.58 0.46 7.93
N ILE A 72 -7.58 -0.31 7.47
CA ILE A 72 -7.38 -1.74 7.20
C ILE A 72 -6.42 -1.90 6.02
N ARG A 73 -5.50 -2.85 6.12
CA ARG A 73 -4.46 -3.16 5.13
C ARG A 73 -4.50 -4.65 4.76
N PRO A 74 -3.93 -5.05 3.61
CA PRO A 74 -3.87 -6.46 3.23
C PRO A 74 -3.12 -7.30 4.27
N GLU A 75 -3.53 -8.56 4.43
CA GLU A 75 -2.85 -9.49 5.32
C GLU A 75 -1.41 -9.74 4.87
N PHE A 76 -0.46 -9.65 5.81
CA PHE A 76 0.95 -9.75 5.52
C PHE A 76 1.67 -10.58 6.57
N ASN A 77 2.43 -11.59 6.13
CA ASN A 77 3.27 -12.39 7.01
C ASN A 77 4.65 -11.74 7.11
N GLU A 78 5.04 -11.33 8.32
CA GLU A 78 6.29 -10.61 8.55
C GLU A 78 7.57 -11.41 8.22
N SER A 79 7.46 -12.73 8.03
CA SER A 79 8.60 -13.56 7.61
C SER A 79 8.84 -13.54 6.09
N GLU A 80 7.88 -13.06 5.29
CA GLU A 80 7.98 -13.05 3.82
C GLU A 80 8.93 -11.96 3.28
N ALA A 81 9.22 -10.93 4.07
CA ALA A 81 10.08 -9.83 3.65
C ALA A 81 11.00 -9.31 4.77
N PRO A 82 12.07 -8.59 4.43
CA PRO A 82 12.97 -8.00 5.43
C PRO A 82 12.24 -6.96 6.29
N ARG A 83 12.53 -6.90 7.60
CA ARG A 83 11.82 -5.99 8.53
C ARG A 83 11.97 -4.51 8.15
N CYS A 84 13.14 -4.10 7.66
CA CYS A 84 13.38 -2.75 7.16
C CYS A 84 12.49 -2.41 5.94
N TYR A 85 12.27 -3.37 5.05
CA TYR A 85 11.36 -3.23 3.92
C TYR A 85 9.90 -3.13 4.39
N ILE A 86 9.50 -3.97 5.34
CA ILE A 86 8.15 -3.97 5.94
C ILE A 86 7.87 -2.63 6.61
N SER A 87 8.83 -2.10 7.36
CA SER A 87 8.74 -0.78 8.00
C SER A 87 8.50 0.32 6.97
N LEU A 88 9.30 0.36 5.88
CA LEU A 88 9.12 1.34 4.82
C LEU A 88 7.76 1.19 4.11
N MET A 89 7.40 -0.04 3.74
CA MET A 89 6.09 -0.34 3.13
C MET A 89 4.94 0.14 4.03
N LYS A 90 5.04 -0.10 5.35
CA LYS A 90 4.04 0.32 6.32
C LYS A 90 3.93 1.84 6.44
N LYS A 91 5.06 2.56 6.38
CA LYS A 91 5.05 4.04 6.33
C LYS A 91 4.46 4.58 5.03
N CYS A 92 4.75 3.94 3.89
CA CYS A 92 4.22 4.39 2.59
C CYS A 92 2.70 4.36 2.53
N TRP A 93 2.05 3.35 3.14
CA TRP A 93 0.60 3.21 3.13
C TRP A 93 -0.09 3.71 4.41
N ASP A 94 0.55 4.62 5.16
CA ASP A 94 -0.02 5.15 6.40
C ASP A 94 -1.40 5.79 6.14
N LEU A 95 -2.28 5.74 7.15
CA LEU A 95 -3.59 6.34 7.07
C LEU A 95 -3.47 7.87 6.97
N ASP A 96 -2.64 8.50 7.81
CA ASP A 96 -2.34 9.93 7.67
C ASP A 96 -1.35 10.11 6.52
N LYS A 97 -1.75 10.91 5.55
CA LYS A 97 -0.91 11.26 4.40
C LYS A 97 0.35 12.04 4.80
N ASN A 98 0.35 12.70 5.95
CA ASN A 98 1.49 13.49 6.44
C ASN A 98 2.57 12.61 7.09
N ASP A 99 2.20 11.43 7.57
CA ASP A 99 3.13 10.44 8.13
C ASP A 99 3.79 9.57 7.05
N ARG A 100 3.34 9.70 5.79
CA ARG A 100 3.95 9.03 4.64
C ARG A 100 5.26 9.74 4.27
N PRO A 101 6.32 8.99 3.95
CA PRO A 101 7.59 9.56 3.51
C PRO A 101 7.43 10.26 2.16
N ASN A 102 8.26 11.25 1.89
CA ASN A 102 8.39 11.78 0.53
C ASN A 102 9.26 10.87 -0.34
N ILE A 103 9.25 11.11 -1.65
CA ILE A 103 9.96 10.24 -2.60
C ILE A 103 11.48 10.18 -2.38
N PHE A 104 12.10 11.25 -1.87
CA PHE A 104 13.53 11.27 -1.60
C PHE A 104 13.90 10.38 -0.41
N GLU A 105 13.08 10.37 0.64
CA GLU A 105 13.26 9.47 1.79
C GLU A 105 13.08 8.00 1.37
N VAL A 106 12.08 7.72 0.51
CA VAL A 106 11.88 6.38 -0.06
C VAL A 106 13.09 5.94 -0.89
N ASP A 107 13.58 6.81 -1.78
CA ASP A 107 14.74 6.53 -2.63
C ASP A 107 16.02 6.28 -1.82
N GLU A 108 16.26 7.09 -0.78
CA GLU A 108 17.40 6.92 0.12
C GLU A 108 17.36 5.55 0.82
N LEU A 109 16.20 5.18 1.38
CA LEU A 109 16.04 3.91 2.08
C LEU A 109 16.18 2.72 1.13
N ILE A 110 15.54 2.75 -0.05
CA ILE A 110 15.67 1.68 -1.05
C ILE A 110 17.12 1.55 -1.52
N THR A 111 17.79 2.68 -1.76
CA THR A 111 19.22 2.71 -2.12
C THR A 111 20.08 2.09 -1.01
N SER A 112 19.76 2.37 0.27
CA SER A 112 20.46 1.76 1.40
C SER A 112 20.29 0.23 1.44
N PHE A 113 19.09 -0.27 1.13
CA PHE A 113 18.81 -1.69 1.06
C PHE A 113 19.60 -2.35 -0.07
N TYR A 114 19.56 -1.76 -1.26
CA TYR A 114 20.28 -2.24 -2.43
C TYR A 114 21.80 -2.29 -2.19
N LYS A 115 22.38 -1.25 -1.59
CA LYS A 115 23.81 -1.20 -1.26
C LYS A 115 24.21 -2.27 -0.25
N SER A 116 23.38 -2.50 0.77
CA SER A 116 23.67 -3.44 1.86
C SER A 116 23.53 -4.91 1.41
N TYR A 117 22.56 -5.21 0.54
CA TYR A 117 22.34 -6.59 0.05
C TYR A 117 23.12 -6.93 -1.23
N GLY A 118 23.29 -5.95 -2.13
CA GLY A 118 23.87 -6.13 -3.47
C GLY A 118 25.40 -6.17 -3.54
N GLY A 119 26.09 -6.11 -2.39
CA GLY A 119 27.55 -6.33 -2.32
C GLY A 119 28.39 -5.30 -3.08
N ASN A 120 28.00 -4.01 -3.07
CA ASN A 120 28.83 -2.98 -3.69
C ASN A 120 30.04 -2.67 -2.78
N LEU A 121 31.24 -2.99 -3.27
CA LEU A 121 32.55 -3.02 -2.57
C LEU A 121 32.95 -1.74 -1.81
N PHE A 122 32.26 -0.62 -2.03
CA PHE A 122 32.62 0.71 -1.52
C PHE A 122 31.62 1.29 -0.50
N SER A 123 30.65 0.51 -0.02
CA SER A 123 29.60 1.00 0.91
C SER A 123 29.83 0.51 2.33
N ILE A 124 29.49 1.33 3.33
CA ILE A 124 29.39 0.91 4.73
C ILE A 124 28.33 -0.20 4.79
N GLU A 125 28.78 -1.44 5.01
CA GLU A 125 27.91 -2.61 5.15
C GLU A 125 27.01 -2.44 6.38
N ASN A 126 25.72 -2.25 6.17
CA ASN A 126 24.76 -2.43 7.25
C ASN A 126 24.42 -3.93 7.36
N LYS A 127 25.21 -4.63 8.18
CA LYS A 127 25.06 -6.08 8.42
C LYS A 127 23.68 -6.46 8.93
N GLU A 128 22.98 -5.57 9.62
CA GLU A 128 21.63 -5.82 10.10
C GLU A 128 20.64 -5.92 8.93
N ILE A 129 20.71 -4.97 7.98
CA ILE A 129 19.89 -5.00 6.77
C ILE A 129 20.21 -6.27 5.96
N GLU A 130 21.49 -6.56 5.74
CA GLU A 130 21.90 -7.76 5.00
C GLU A 130 21.33 -9.05 5.64
N MET A 131 21.41 -9.16 6.97
CA MET A 131 20.88 -10.32 7.70
C MET A 131 19.36 -10.44 7.55
N GLN A 132 18.60 -9.34 7.68
CA GLN A 132 17.15 -9.36 7.48
C GLN A 132 16.75 -9.83 6.07
N PHE A 133 17.52 -9.43 5.04
CA PHE A 133 17.28 -9.89 3.68
C PHE A 133 17.59 -11.38 3.49
N LYS A 134 18.66 -11.88 4.10
CA LYS A 134 18.99 -13.32 4.09
C LYS A 134 17.92 -14.15 4.80
N GLU A 135 17.48 -13.74 5.98
CA GLU A 135 16.42 -14.41 6.74
C GLU A 135 15.12 -14.53 5.92
N ALA A 136 14.68 -13.43 5.29
CA ALA A 136 13.49 -13.44 4.45
C ALA A 136 13.63 -14.35 3.22
N GLU A 137 14.83 -14.41 2.63
CA GLU A 137 15.10 -15.28 1.48
C GLU A 137 15.11 -16.77 1.86
N GLU A 138 15.69 -17.11 3.02
CA GLU A 138 15.65 -18.47 3.55
C GLU A 138 14.20 -18.92 3.83
N TYR A 139 13.40 -18.04 4.43
CA TYR A 139 11.97 -18.30 4.65
C TYR A 139 11.22 -18.55 3.34
N ARG A 140 11.41 -17.70 2.31
CA ARG A 140 10.75 -17.87 1.01
C ARG A 140 11.14 -19.18 0.34
N LYS A 141 12.43 -19.56 0.37
CA LYS A 141 12.90 -20.84 -0.17
C LYS A 141 12.28 -22.04 0.54
N ALA A 142 12.11 -21.97 1.86
CA ALA A 142 11.48 -23.02 2.65
C ALA A 142 9.97 -23.15 2.40
N ASN A 143 9.30 -22.07 1.95
CA ASN A 143 7.84 -21.99 1.82
C ASN A 143 7.35 -21.81 0.36
N LEU A 144 8.15 -22.21 -0.63
CA LEU A 144 7.92 -21.93 -2.05
C LEU A 144 6.55 -22.42 -2.57
N THR A 145 6.10 -23.62 -2.16
CA THR A 145 4.82 -24.20 -2.58
C THR A 145 3.60 -23.43 -2.07
N SER A 146 3.70 -22.79 -0.90
CA SER A 146 2.65 -21.92 -0.36
C SER A 146 2.53 -20.64 -1.17
N ILE A 147 3.65 -20.12 -1.69
CA ILE A 147 3.71 -18.88 -2.49
C ILE A 147 3.03 -19.07 -3.86
N GLU A 148 3.24 -20.21 -4.52
CA GLU A 148 2.58 -20.53 -5.79
C GLU A 148 1.05 -20.59 -5.67
N ASN A 149 0.53 -21.11 -4.56
CA ASN A 149 -0.91 -21.19 -4.32
C ASN A 149 -1.58 -19.82 -4.12
N TYR A 150 -0.85 -18.82 -3.61
CA TYR A 150 -1.42 -17.47 -3.44
C TYR A 150 -1.67 -16.74 -4.76
N GLN A 151 -1.04 -17.16 -5.85
CA GLN A 151 -1.25 -16.56 -7.17
C GLN A 151 -2.59 -16.94 -7.81
N ILE A 152 -3.28 -17.97 -7.31
CA ILE A 152 -4.40 -18.64 -8.00
C ILE A 152 -5.79 -18.18 -7.49
N ASN A 153 -5.89 -17.66 -6.27
CA ASN A 153 -7.18 -17.43 -5.61
C ASN A 153 -7.56 -15.95 -5.49
N THR A 154 -7.73 -15.25 -6.62
CA THR A 154 -8.37 -13.93 -6.62
C THR A 154 -9.89 -14.06 -6.59
N HIS A 155 -10.52 -13.27 -5.73
CA HIS A 155 -11.96 -13.18 -5.63
C HIS A 155 -12.55 -12.73 -6.98
N PRO A 156 -13.66 -13.32 -7.48
CA PRO A 156 -14.21 -13.00 -8.80
C PRO A 156 -14.62 -11.53 -8.99
N GLN A 157 -14.87 -10.82 -7.88
CA GLN A 157 -15.21 -9.39 -7.87
C GLN A 157 -14.02 -8.48 -7.49
N ALA A 158 -12.81 -9.04 -7.40
CA ALA A 158 -11.58 -8.27 -7.29
C ALA A 158 -11.18 -7.75 -8.68
N ILE A 159 -11.19 -6.43 -8.84
CA ILE A 159 -10.95 -5.75 -10.13
C ILE A 159 -9.66 -4.92 -10.04
N TYR A 160 -8.68 -5.33 -10.85
CA TYR A 160 -7.35 -4.70 -10.94
C TYR A 160 -7.15 -3.83 -12.19
N THR A 161 -8.25 -3.51 -12.87
CA THR A 161 -8.30 -2.55 -13.97
C THR A 161 -8.95 -1.25 -13.50
N SER A 162 -8.57 -0.12 -14.12
CA SER A 162 -9.12 1.18 -13.74
C SER A 162 -10.61 1.27 -14.08
N ARG A 163 -11.40 1.85 -13.17
CA ARG A 163 -12.83 2.14 -13.35
C ARG A 163 -13.26 3.33 -12.51
N LEU A 164 -14.47 3.83 -12.77
CA LEU A 164 -15.12 4.84 -11.94
C LEU A 164 -15.39 4.26 -10.55
N LEU A 165 -14.92 4.94 -9.51
CA LEU A 165 -15.04 4.50 -8.12
C LEU A 165 -16.15 5.22 -7.34
N ASN A 166 -16.69 6.33 -7.87
CA ASN A 166 -17.78 7.09 -7.24
C ASN A 166 -18.93 6.23 -6.67
N PRO A 167 -19.45 5.20 -7.39
CA PRO A 167 -20.52 4.36 -6.87
C PRO A 167 -20.19 3.61 -5.58
N PHE A 168 -18.91 3.48 -5.23
CA PHE A 168 -18.42 2.82 -4.01
C PHE A 168 -18.00 3.83 -2.94
N THR A 169 -17.88 5.13 -3.27
CA THR A 169 -17.29 6.14 -2.40
C THR A 169 -18.25 7.25 -1.97
N GLU A 170 -19.44 7.35 -2.55
CA GLU A 170 -20.43 8.42 -2.28
C GLU A 170 -20.75 8.60 -0.79
N ASP A 171 -20.90 7.49 -0.05
CA ASP A 171 -21.29 7.48 1.36
C ASP A 171 -20.10 7.37 2.34
N LEU A 172 -18.87 7.53 1.85
CA LEU A 172 -17.70 7.44 2.74
C LEU A 172 -17.63 8.67 3.66
N PRO A 173 -17.29 8.48 4.96
CA PRO A 173 -17.13 9.57 5.89
C PRO A 173 -16.01 10.51 5.43
N LYS A 174 -16.33 11.82 5.39
CA LYS A 174 -15.44 12.87 4.86
C LYS A 174 -14.37 13.36 5.84
N TYR A 175 -14.45 12.96 7.11
CA TYR A 175 -13.60 13.46 8.20
C TYR A 175 -12.38 12.57 8.48
N ASP A 176 -11.32 13.22 8.97
CA ASP A 176 -10.15 12.57 9.58
C ASP A 176 -10.15 12.69 11.13
N ASP A 177 -11.14 13.34 11.77
CA ASP A 177 -11.23 13.49 13.24
C ASP A 177 -12.68 13.37 13.76
N ASP A 178 -12.96 12.37 14.60
CA ASP A 178 -13.91 12.48 15.72
C ASP A 178 -13.55 11.50 16.85
N TYR A 179 -12.30 11.56 17.33
CA TYR A 179 -11.89 10.91 18.58
C TYR A 179 -11.26 11.86 19.60
N ASN A 180 -11.32 13.18 19.36
CA ASN A 180 -10.76 14.19 20.26
C ASN A 180 -11.73 15.34 20.61
N SER A 181 -13.03 15.05 20.72
CA SER A 181 -13.93 15.94 21.47
C SER A 181 -15.09 15.17 22.09
N GLN A 182 -15.28 15.37 23.40
CA GLN A 182 -16.24 14.72 24.32
C GLN A 182 -15.74 13.34 24.81
N CYS A 183 -15.21 13.17 26.03
CA CYS A 183 -15.74 13.65 27.31
C CYS A 183 -14.63 14.09 28.28
N LEU A 184 -14.52 15.39 28.51
CA LEU A 184 -14.50 15.91 29.88
C LEU A 184 -15.93 16.37 30.19
N ASP A 185 -16.33 16.19 31.43
CA ASP A 185 -17.60 16.55 32.07
C ASP A 185 -18.70 15.48 32.07
N GLN A 186 -18.60 14.55 33.03
CA GLN A 186 -19.52 14.48 34.19
C GLN A 186 -18.90 13.65 35.32
#